data_AF-A0A9R1AZG6-F1
#
_entry.id   AF-A0A9R1AZG6-F1
#
_cell.length_a   1.000
_cell.length_b   1.000
_cell.length_c   1.000
_cell.angle_alpha   90.00
_cell.angle_beta   90.00
_cell.angle_gamma   90.00
#
_symmetry.space_group_name_H-M   'P 1'
#
loop_
_entity.id
_entity.type
_entity.pdbx_description
1 polymer ?
#
loop_
_entity_poly.entity_id
_entity_poly.type
_entity_poly.pdbx_seq_one_letter_code
_entity_poly.pdbx_strand_id
1 'polypeptide(L)'
;MDPPLSLTRPTMFDLQKTAELEKFLVEAGLYESEEQSAKREEVLREIDGIVKEWVKQLTSQKGYSEQMIEKANVVLFTFGSYRLGVHGPGADIDILCVGPSYVNREEDFFVTLHGILTQLEEVTELQPVPDAHVPLMKFKFHGMAIDLLYASVSLAVIPPVSCILCNICACSQIFLLHLSSIIVMHSEYAIHLRYCF
;
A
#
# COMPACT_ATOMS: atom_id res chain seq x y z
N MET A 1 26.63 2.72 -11.39
CA MET A 1 26.45 1.39 -10.77
C MET A 1 27.79 0.71 -10.81
N ASP A 2 28.44 0.56 -9.67
CA ASP A 2 29.71 -0.14 -9.57
C ASP A 2 29.50 -1.65 -9.76
N PRO A 3 30.49 -2.38 -10.28
CA PRO A 3 30.41 -3.83 -10.40
C PRO A 3 30.33 -4.48 -9.01
N PRO A 4 29.71 -5.67 -8.91
CA PRO A 4 29.62 -6.39 -7.64
C PRO A 4 31.01 -6.73 -7.09
N LEU A 5 31.19 -6.62 -5.77
CA LEU A 5 32.44 -6.91 -5.08
C LEU A 5 32.86 -8.38 -5.23
N SER A 6 31.90 -9.30 -5.32
CA SER A 6 32.14 -10.73 -5.48
C SER A 6 30.99 -11.40 -6.21
N LEU A 7 31.32 -12.40 -7.02
CA LEU A 7 30.38 -13.32 -7.66
C LEU A 7 30.48 -14.74 -7.07
N THR A 8 31.24 -14.91 -5.99
CA THR A 8 31.45 -16.21 -5.35
C THR A 8 30.14 -16.70 -4.74
N ARG A 9 29.80 -17.96 -5.00
CA ARG A 9 28.62 -18.63 -4.46
C ARG A 9 28.85 -19.06 -3.00
N PRO A 10 27.79 -19.18 -2.19
CA PRO A 10 27.91 -19.68 -0.83
C PRO A 10 28.49 -21.11 -0.80
N THR A 11 29.35 -21.36 0.19
CA THR A 11 29.90 -22.67 0.48
C THR A 11 28.90 -23.52 1.28
N MET A 12 29.22 -24.81 1.47
CA MET A 12 28.37 -25.67 2.29
C MET A 12 28.34 -25.27 3.77
N PHE A 13 29.43 -24.67 4.27
CA PHE A 13 29.46 -24.10 5.61
C PHE A 13 28.53 -22.89 5.73
N ASP A 14 28.51 -22.01 4.73
CA ASP A 14 27.61 -20.84 4.71
C ASP A 14 26.14 -21.28 4.70
N LEU A 15 25.79 -22.28 3.89
CA LEU A 15 24.43 -22.83 3.83
C LEU A 15 24.00 -23.45 5.17
N GLN A 16 24.90 -24.15 5.87
CA GLN A 16 24.62 -24.65 7.21
C GLN A 16 24.36 -23.49 8.20
N LYS A 17 25.15 -22.42 8.13
CA LYS A 17 24.94 -21.24 8.99
C LYS A 17 23.65 -20.50 8.68
N THR A 18 23.24 -20.43 7.41
CA THR A 18 21.93 -19.91 7.03
C THR A 18 20.80 -20.74 7.66
N ALA A 19 20.88 -22.07 7.60
CA ALA A 19 19.86 -22.94 8.20
C ALA A 19 19.79 -22.81 9.74
N GLU A 20 20.94 -22.68 10.41
CA GLU A 20 21.00 -22.42 11.86
C GLU A 20 20.37 -21.07 12.22
N LEU A 21 20.61 -20.03 11.42
CA LEU A 21 20.00 -18.72 11.58
C LEU A 21 18.49 -18.75 11.37
N GLU A 22 18.02 -19.34 10.27
CA GLU A 22 16.58 -19.47 9.97
C GLU A 22 15.83 -20.17 11.11
N LYS A 23 16.40 -21.26 11.63
CA LYS A 23 15.84 -21.96 12.78
C LYS A 23 15.72 -21.05 14.00
N PHE A 24 16.77 -20.29 14.32
CA PHE A 24 16.75 -19.35 15.44
C PHE A 24 15.68 -18.25 15.26
N LEU A 25 15.52 -17.71 14.04
CA LEU A 25 14.52 -16.68 13.75
C LEU A 25 13.08 -17.21 13.90
N VAL A 26 12.84 -18.46 13.49
CA VAL A 26 11.55 -19.14 13.69
C VAL A 26 11.30 -19.35 15.18
N GLU A 27 12.27 -19.85 15.94
CA GLU A 27 12.15 -20.05 17.40
C GLU A 27 11.94 -18.73 18.16
N ALA A 28 12.46 -17.62 17.66
CA ALA A 28 12.23 -16.29 18.19
C ALA A 28 10.83 -15.71 17.86
N GLY A 29 10.02 -16.41 17.05
CA GLY A 29 8.67 -15.97 16.69
C GLY A 29 8.65 -14.76 15.76
N LEU A 30 9.68 -14.58 14.93
CA LEU A 30 9.80 -13.41 14.06
C LEU A 30 9.00 -13.53 12.76
N TYR A 31 8.57 -14.74 12.39
CA TYR A 31 7.75 -14.97 11.21
C TYR A 31 6.27 -15.02 11.57
N GLU A 32 5.47 -14.37 10.73
CA GLU A 32 4.01 -14.41 10.82
C GLU A 32 3.47 -15.80 10.43
N SER A 33 2.37 -16.22 11.07
CA SER A 33 1.69 -17.47 10.70
C SER A 33 0.90 -17.33 9.40
N GLU A 34 0.60 -18.45 8.74
CA GLU A 34 -0.27 -18.47 7.56
C GLU A 34 -1.66 -17.92 7.86
N GLU A 35 -2.19 -18.18 9.07
CA GLU A 35 -3.49 -17.67 9.52
C GLU A 35 -3.49 -16.13 9.64
N GLN A 36 -2.44 -15.57 10.25
CA GLN A 36 -2.28 -14.12 10.35
C GLN A 36 -2.12 -13.48 8.97
N SER A 37 -1.36 -14.12 8.08
CA SER A 37 -1.19 -13.68 6.69
C SER A 37 -2.53 -13.66 5.95
N ALA A 38 -3.33 -14.73 6.06
CA ALA A 38 -4.67 -14.81 5.45
C ALA A 38 -5.61 -13.72 5.98
N LYS A 39 -5.54 -13.42 7.28
CA LYS A 39 -6.32 -12.35 7.90
C LYS A 39 -5.92 -10.97 7.37
N ARG A 40 -4.64 -10.72 7.14
CA ARG A 40 -4.18 -9.44 6.52
C ARG A 40 -4.69 -9.29 5.09
N GLU A 41 -4.69 -10.36 4.31
CA GLU A 41 -5.26 -10.33 2.97
C GLU A 41 -6.76 -10.04 2.98
N GLU A 42 -7.49 -10.58 3.97
CA GLU A 42 -8.91 -10.30 4.15
C GLU A 42 -9.16 -8.82 4.47
N VAL A 43 -8.41 -8.27 5.42
CA VAL A 43 -8.47 -6.84 5.77
C VAL A 43 -8.16 -5.94 4.58
N LEU A 44 -7.15 -6.29 3.76
CA LEU A 44 -6.86 -5.55 2.54
C LEU A 44 -8.02 -5.57 1.54
N ARG A 45 -8.73 -6.70 1.40
CA ARG A 45 -9.91 -6.81 0.53
C ARG A 45 -11.08 -5.97 1.05
N GLU A 46 -11.31 -5.96 2.36
CA GLU A 46 -12.37 -5.16 2.97
C GLU A 46 -12.10 -3.66 2.82
N ILE A 47 -10.87 -3.21 3.13
CA ILE A 47 -10.46 -1.81 2.96
C ILE A 47 -10.58 -1.40 1.49
N ASP A 48 -10.16 -2.25 0.53
CA ASP A 48 -10.33 -2.02 -0.91
C ASP A 48 -11.80 -1.79 -1.29
N GLY A 49 -12.72 -2.58 -0.74
CA GLY A 49 -14.16 -2.40 -0.90
C GLY A 49 -14.65 -1.05 -0.37
N ILE A 50 -14.24 -0.69 0.86
CA ILE A 50 -14.63 0.57 1.52
C ILE A 50 -14.17 1.77 0.70
N VAL A 51 -12.90 1.82 0.26
CA VAL A 51 -12.38 2.99 -0.46
C VAL A 51 -12.96 3.10 -1.88
N LYS A 52 -13.31 1.99 -2.52
CA LYS A 52 -13.98 2.00 -3.84
C LYS A 52 -15.40 2.51 -3.72
N GLU A 53 -16.13 2.07 -2.70
CA GLU A 53 -17.48 2.55 -2.45
C GLU A 53 -17.48 4.03 -2.07
N TRP A 54 -16.54 4.47 -1.22
CA TRP A 54 -16.34 5.88 -0.92
C TRP A 54 -16.17 6.74 -2.18
N VAL A 55 -15.28 6.34 -3.09
CA VAL A 55 -15.06 7.13 -4.32
C VAL A 55 -16.29 7.13 -5.22
N LYS A 56 -17.05 6.03 -5.33
CA LYS A 56 -18.31 6.02 -6.09
C LYS A 56 -19.35 6.98 -5.51
N GLN A 57 -19.54 6.95 -4.19
CA GLN A 57 -20.44 7.85 -3.49
C GLN A 57 -20.02 9.31 -3.67
N LEU A 58 -18.73 9.58 -3.54
CA LEU A 58 -18.17 10.91 -3.74
C LEU A 58 -18.36 11.40 -5.19
N THR A 59 -18.11 10.55 -6.19
CA THR A 59 -18.37 10.87 -7.60
C THR A 59 -19.83 11.22 -7.84
N SER A 60 -20.76 10.52 -7.18
CA SER A 60 -22.19 10.85 -7.22
C SER A 60 -22.49 12.21 -6.57
N GLN A 61 -21.96 12.46 -5.37
CA GLN A 61 -22.16 13.72 -4.63
C GLN A 61 -21.62 14.95 -5.39
N LYS A 62 -20.53 14.78 -6.14
CA LYS A 62 -19.97 15.83 -7.01
C LYS A 62 -20.76 16.07 -8.31
N GLY A 63 -21.86 15.33 -8.53
CA GLY A 63 -22.78 15.54 -9.65
C GLY A 63 -22.31 14.96 -10.99
N TYR A 64 -21.39 14.00 -10.98
CA TYR A 64 -20.98 13.30 -12.21
C TYR A 64 -22.08 12.37 -12.73
N SER A 65 -22.01 12.03 -14.03
CA SER A 65 -22.99 11.13 -14.66
C SER A 65 -22.93 9.71 -14.13
N GLU A 66 -24.02 8.95 -14.28
CA GLU A 66 -24.09 7.52 -13.90
C GLU A 66 -22.96 6.70 -14.54
N GLN A 67 -22.63 6.97 -15.80
CA GLN A 67 -21.53 6.30 -16.51
C GLN A 67 -20.16 6.56 -15.85
N MET A 68 -19.98 7.73 -15.24
CA MET A 68 -18.76 8.08 -14.54
C MET A 68 -18.76 7.48 -13.13
N ILE A 69 -19.91 7.43 -12.45
CA ILE A 69 -20.04 6.74 -11.16
C ILE A 69 -19.71 5.25 -11.30
N GLU A 70 -20.22 4.59 -12.35
CA GLU A 70 -19.95 3.17 -12.62
C GLU A 70 -18.44 2.89 -12.83
N LYS A 71 -17.76 3.83 -13.50
CA LYS A 71 -16.31 3.76 -13.78
C LYS A 71 -15.43 4.31 -12.66
N ALA A 72 -16.01 4.94 -11.63
CA ALA A 72 -15.25 5.52 -10.54
C ALA A 72 -14.56 4.39 -9.76
N ASN A 73 -13.25 4.54 -9.57
CA ASN A 73 -12.41 3.51 -8.99
C ASN A 73 -11.20 4.11 -8.29
N VAL A 74 -10.64 3.34 -7.37
CA VAL A 74 -9.34 3.55 -6.75
C VAL A 74 -8.53 2.27 -6.79
N VAL A 75 -7.24 2.38 -6.56
CA VAL A 75 -6.35 1.22 -6.43
C VAL A 75 -5.52 1.35 -5.17
N LEU A 76 -5.45 0.27 -4.40
CA LEU A 76 -4.57 0.16 -3.24
C LEU A 76 -3.22 -0.46 -3.62
N PHE A 77 -2.15 0.12 -3.09
CA PHE A 77 -0.81 -0.43 -3.14
C PHE A 77 -0.30 -0.59 -1.72
N THR A 78 0.13 -1.80 -1.35
CA THR A 78 0.86 -1.99 -0.11
C THR A 78 2.33 -1.63 -0.31
N PHE A 79 2.94 -0.98 0.66
CA PHE A 79 4.38 -0.73 0.69
C PHE A 79 4.96 -1.16 2.04
N GLY A 80 6.18 -0.72 2.37
CA GLY A 80 6.80 -1.01 3.65
C GLY A 80 7.13 -2.49 3.86
N SER A 81 7.23 -2.88 5.14
CA SER A 81 7.69 -4.21 5.55
C SER A 81 6.77 -5.33 5.05
N TYR A 82 5.46 -5.08 5.05
CA TYR A 82 4.44 -6.02 4.57
C TYR A 82 4.66 -6.35 3.08
N ARG A 83 4.92 -5.34 2.24
CA ARG A 83 5.16 -5.57 0.81
C ARG A 83 6.44 -6.35 0.54
N LEU A 84 7.45 -6.20 1.39
CA LEU A 84 8.75 -6.87 1.26
C LEU A 84 8.75 -8.29 1.84
N GLY A 85 7.69 -8.69 2.56
CA GLY A 85 7.60 -10.01 3.20
C GLY A 85 8.56 -10.18 4.38
N VAL A 86 8.96 -9.08 5.01
CA VAL A 86 9.86 -9.05 6.18
C VAL A 86 9.17 -8.53 7.43
N HIS A 87 7.84 -8.41 7.40
CA HIS A 87 7.04 -7.97 8.53
C HIS A 87 6.95 -9.06 9.61
N GLY A 88 6.99 -8.64 10.87
CA GLY A 88 6.79 -9.52 12.01
C GLY A 88 5.33 -9.52 12.49
N PRO A 89 5.01 -10.41 13.46
CA PRO A 89 3.69 -10.41 14.09
C PRO A 89 3.35 -9.04 14.69
N GLY A 90 2.14 -8.54 14.40
CA GLY A 90 1.67 -7.25 14.91
C GLY A 90 2.23 -6.02 14.20
N ALA A 91 3.04 -6.19 13.15
CA ALA A 91 3.41 -5.08 12.26
C ALA A 91 2.17 -4.44 11.61
N ASP A 92 2.27 -3.16 11.28
CA ASP A 92 1.28 -2.40 10.55
C ASP A 92 1.20 -2.80 9.07
N ILE A 93 0.10 -2.42 8.42
CA ILE A 93 -0.06 -2.50 6.98
C ILE A 93 -0.03 -1.08 6.41
N ASP A 94 1.05 -0.77 5.71
CA ASP A 94 1.23 0.46 4.96
C ASP A 94 0.47 0.38 3.63
N ILE A 95 -0.54 1.24 3.45
CA ILE A 95 -1.42 1.25 2.28
C ILE A 95 -1.40 2.62 1.62
N LEU A 96 -1.09 2.67 0.33
CA LEU A 96 -1.27 3.83 -0.53
C LEU A 96 -2.54 3.67 -1.38
N CYS A 97 -3.55 4.49 -1.12
CA CYS A 97 -4.75 4.61 -1.93
C CYS A 97 -4.53 5.62 -3.06
N VAL A 98 -4.66 5.16 -4.30
CA VAL A 98 -4.48 5.96 -5.51
C VAL A 98 -5.85 6.22 -6.14
N GLY A 99 -6.24 7.49 -6.19
CA GLY A 99 -7.57 7.91 -6.66
C GLY A 99 -7.54 9.00 -7.75
N PRO A 100 -8.72 9.36 -8.28
CA PRO A 100 -8.83 10.23 -9.44
C PRO A 100 -8.56 11.71 -9.13
N SER A 101 -8.33 12.50 -10.19
CA SER A 101 -7.89 13.90 -10.11
C SER A 101 -8.86 14.85 -9.41
N TYR A 102 -10.15 14.49 -9.37
CA TYR A 102 -11.19 15.30 -8.76
C TYR A 102 -11.40 15.01 -7.28
N VAL A 103 -10.65 14.07 -6.69
CA VAL A 103 -10.71 13.76 -5.26
C VAL A 103 -9.61 14.53 -4.55
N ASN A 104 -10.03 15.41 -3.65
CA ASN A 104 -9.18 16.28 -2.87
C ASN A 104 -8.79 15.60 -1.55
N ARG A 105 -7.52 15.75 -1.16
CA ARG A 105 -7.01 15.09 0.04
C ARG A 105 -7.58 15.70 1.32
N GLU A 106 -7.68 17.02 1.39
CA GLU A 106 -8.09 17.75 2.58
C GLU A 106 -9.59 17.57 2.88
N GLU A 107 -10.46 17.69 1.87
CA GLU A 107 -11.92 17.60 2.02
C GLU A 107 -12.46 16.17 1.84
N ASP A 108 -11.95 15.42 0.87
CA ASP A 108 -12.54 14.11 0.57
C ASP A 108 -11.87 13.00 1.37
N PHE A 109 -10.54 12.96 1.42
CA PHE A 109 -9.82 11.90 2.14
C PHE A 109 -9.86 12.10 3.66
N PHE A 110 -9.50 13.29 4.17
CA PHE A 110 -9.43 13.53 5.62
C PHE A 110 -10.78 13.84 6.29
N VAL A 111 -11.81 14.23 5.54
CA VAL A 111 -13.14 14.50 6.11
C VAL A 111 -14.15 13.46 5.68
N THR A 112 -14.36 13.28 4.37
CA THR A 112 -15.40 12.35 3.88
C THR A 112 -15.07 10.88 4.17
N LEU A 113 -13.90 10.38 3.78
CA LEU A 113 -13.50 9.00 4.07
C LEU A 113 -13.32 8.77 5.57
N HIS A 114 -12.72 9.72 6.29
CA HIS A 114 -12.66 9.66 7.76
C HIS A 114 -14.05 9.49 8.39
N GLY A 115 -15.03 10.26 7.92
CA GLY A 115 -16.42 10.17 8.37
C GLY A 115 -17.01 8.77 8.15
N ILE A 116 -16.78 8.18 6.98
CA ILE A 116 -17.19 6.79 6.67
C ILE A 116 -16.51 5.81 7.62
N LEU A 117 -15.19 5.88 7.77
CA LEU A 117 -14.41 4.98 8.64
C LEU A 117 -14.86 5.07 10.10
N THR A 118 -15.25 6.26 10.57
CA THR A 118 -15.73 6.46 11.95
C THR A 118 -17.05 5.72 12.24
N GLN A 119 -17.86 5.41 11.21
CA GLN A 119 -19.13 4.70 11.39
C GLN A 119 -18.99 3.17 11.39
N LEU A 120 -17.81 2.64 11.07
CA LEU A 120 -17.57 1.20 11.01
C LEU A 120 -17.16 0.68 12.39
N GLU A 121 -17.84 -0.35 12.90
CA GLU A 121 -17.54 -0.92 14.23
C GLU A 121 -16.17 -1.61 14.27
N GLU A 122 -15.69 -2.05 13.11
CA GLU A 122 -14.41 -2.70 12.90
C GLU A 122 -13.22 -1.73 12.99
N VAL A 123 -13.47 -0.42 12.83
CA VAL A 123 -12.47 0.65 12.90
C VAL A 123 -12.36 1.17 14.33
N THR A 124 -11.15 1.11 14.87
CA THR A 124 -10.81 1.66 16.19
C THR A 124 -9.56 2.53 16.08
N GLU A 125 -9.33 3.40 17.07
CA GLU A 125 -8.12 4.25 17.13
C GLU A 125 -7.88 5.09 15.86
N LEU A 126 -8.95 5.56 15.20
CA LEU A 126 -8.85 6.37 14.00
C LEU A 126 -8.28 7.76 14.32
N GLN A 127 -7.13 8.06 13.72
CA GLN A 127 -6.40 9.31 13.90
C GLN A 127 -5.89 9.84 12.55
N PRO A 128 -6.43 10.97 12.05
CA PRO A 128 -5.87 11.66 10.90
C PRO A 128 -4.59 12.42 11.29
N VAL A 129 -3.58 12.41 10.41
CA VAL A 129 -2.31 13.12 10.57
C VAL A 129 -2.02 13.96 9.31
N PRO A 130 -2.77 15.06 9.09
CA PRO A 130 -2.67 15.86 7.87
C PRO A 130 -1.36 16.67 7.77
N ASP A 131 -0.75 17.01 8.92
CA ASP A 131 0.43 17.88 9.00
C ASP A 131 1.77 17.12 8.95
N ALA A 132 1.73 15.79 8.78
CA ALA A 132 2.95 15.01 8.61
C ALA A 132 3.63 15.32 7.26
N HIS A 133 4.93 15.03 7.16
CA HIS A 133 5.66 15.16 5.90
C HIS A 133 5.01 14.34 4.77
N VAL A 134 4.49 13.16 5.11
CA VAL A 134 3.60 12.36 4.27
C VAL A 134 2.27 12.21 5.00
N PRO A 135 1.23 12.94 4.59
CA PRO A 135 -0.07 12.90 5.27
C PRO A 135 -0.74 11.53 5.19
N LEU A 136 -1.29 11.04 6.31
CA LEU A 136 -1.96 9.75 6.39
C LEU A 136 -3.06 9.69 7.46
N MET A 137 -3.90 8.67 7.40
CA MET A 137 -4.79 8.26 8.50
C MET A 137 -4.27 6.98 9.12
N LYS A 138 -4.10 6.98 10.44
CA LYS A 138 -3.75 5.80 11.24
C LYS A 138 -5.01 5.25 11.88
N PHE A 139 -5.21 3.94 11.84
CA PHE A 139 -6.31 3.30 12.56
C PHE A 139 -6.03 1.81 12.78
N LYS A 140 -6.86 1.16 13.59
CA LYS A 140 -6.92 -0.29 13.69
C LYS A 140 -8.18 -0.79 13.01
N PHE A 141 -8.03 -1.76 12.11
CA PHE A 141 -9.13 -2.44 11.44
C PHE A 141 -9.10 -3.92 11.82
N HIS A 142 -10.18 -4.44 12.42
CA HIS A 142 -10.20 -5.78 13.03
C HIS A 142 -9.03 -6.04 13.98
N GLY A 143 -8.59 -4.98 14.67
CA GLY A 143 -7.45 -4.98 15.60
C GLY A 143 -6.05 -4.88 14.95
N MET A 144 -5.95 -4.81 13.62
CA MET A 144 -4.67 -4.66 12.91
C MET A 144 -4.39 -3.20 12.60
N ALA A 145 -3.17 -2.74 12.90
CA ALA A 145 -2.75 -1.37 12.62
C ALA A 145 -2.61 -1.12 11.11
N ILE A 146 -3.22 -0.03 10.63
CA ILE A 146 -3.24 0.39 9.24
C ILE A 146 -2.75 1.83 9.16
N ASP A 147 -1.77 2.06 8.28
CA ASP A 147 -1.31 3.38 7.87
C ASP A 147 -1.84 3.62 6.44
N LEU A 148 -2.92 4.40 6.31
CA LEU A 148 -3.56 4.68 5.03
C LEU A 148 -3.17 6.05 4.50
N LEU A 149 -2.51 6.05 3.36
CA LEU A 149 -2.08 7.23 2.61
C LEU A 149 -2.99 7.43 1.39
N TYR A 150 -3.02 8.67 0.89
CA TYR A 150 -3.76 9.00 -0.32
C TYR A 150 -2.92 9.80 -1.33
N ALA A 151 -2.99 9.38 -2.59
CA ALA A 151 -2.45 10.12 -3.73
C ALA A 151 -3.50 10.26 -4.82
N SER A 152 -3.70 11.51 -5.27
CA SER A 152 -4.52 11.81 -6.45
C SER A 152 -3.64 11.80 -7.71
N VAL A 153 -4.18 11.28 -8.80
CA VAL A 153 -3.49 11.19 -10.09
C VAL A 153 -4.24 12.03 -11.12
N SER A 154 -3.55 12.50 -12.17
CA SER A 154 -4.16 13.33 -13.23
C SER A 154 -5.08 12.57 -14.19
N LEU A 155 -5.85 11.60 -13.69
CA LEU A 155 -6.83 10.79 -14.43
C LEU A 155 -8.18 10.88 -13.73
N ALA A 156 -9.26 11.03 -14.50
CA ALA A 156 -10.62 10.99 -13.96
C ALA A 156 -11.11 9.56 -13.66
N VAL A 157 -10.60 8.57 -14.40
CA VAL A 157 -10.90 7.15 -14.22
C VAL A 157 -9.59 6.42 -13.94
N ILE A 158 -9.53 5.72 -12.81
CA ILE A 158 -8.36 4.92 -12.44
C ILE A 158 -8.43 3.56 -13.14
N PRO A 159 -7.46 3.25 -14.03
CA PRO A 159 -7.45 1.96 -14.72
C PRO A 159 -7.10 0.82 -13.75
N PRO A 160 -7.29 -0.46 -14.15
CA PRO A 160 -6.89 -1.61 -13.34
C PRO A 160 -5.40 -1.59 -13.00
N VAL A 161 -5.03 -2.25 -11.89
CA VAL A 161 -3.65 -2.28 -11.34
C VAL A 161 -2.60 -2.67 -12.38
N SER A 162 -2.92 -3.64 -13.25
CA SER A 162 -2.04 -4.11 -14.33
C SER A 162 -1.68 -3.00 -15.31
N CYS A 163 -2.59 -2.08 -15.57
CA CYS A 163 -2.37 -0.92 -16.43
C CYS A 163 -1.65 0.21 -15.70
N ILE A 164 -1.85 0.36 -14.39
CA ILE A 164 -1.12 1.37 -13.60
C ILE A 164 0.38 1.05 -13.61
N LEU A 165 0.77 -0.21 -13.37
CA LEU A 165 2.17 -0.62 -13.41
C LEU A 165 2.79 -0.58 -14.81
N CYS A 166 1.99 -0.69 -15.88
CA CYS A 166 2.47 -0.76 -17.26
C CYS A 166 2.40 0.58 -18.02
N ASN A 167 1.31 1.35 -17.89
CA ASN A 167 1.11 2.64 -18.58
C ASN A 167 1.75 3.85 -17.86
N ILE A 168 2.07 3.74 -16.56
CA ILE A 168 2.93 4.74 -15.89
C ILE A 168 4.35 4.72 -16.46
N CYS A 169 4.76 3.62 -17.12
CA CYS A 169 6.07 3.52 -17.75
C CYS A 169 6.17 4.29 -19.08
N ALA A 170 5.06 4.65 -19.72
CA ALA A 170 5.07 5.13 -21.11
C ALA A 170 4.54 6.56 -21.37
N CYS A 171 3.74 7.19 -20.50
CA CYS A 171 3.04 8.43 -20.90
C CYS A 171 3.28 9.69 -20.06
N SER A 172 4.03 9.67 -18.97
CA SER A 172 4.40 10.93 -18.28
C SER A 172 5.62 10.74 -17.38
N GLN A 173 6.73 11.34 -17.77
CA GLN A 173 7.95 11.53 -16.96
C GLN A 173 7.72 12.25 -15.61
N ILE A 174 6.48 12.70 -15.36
CA ILE A 174 6.06 13.45 -14.17
C ILE A 174 5.54 12.51 -13.07
N PHE A 175 5.04 11.32 -13.42
CA PHE A 175 4.34 10.45 -12.46
C PHE A 175 5.30 9.61 -11.61
N LEU A 176 6.43 9.19 -12.21
CA LEU A 176 7.50 8.51 -11.49
C LEU A 176 8.16 9.43 -10.46
N LEU A 177 8.25 10.75 -10.67
CA LEU A 177 8.88 11.67 -9.71
C LEU A 177 8.03 11.92 -8.45
N HIS A 178 6.69 11.88 -8.54
CA HIS A 178 5.83 12.08 -7.37
C HIS A 178 5.55 10.78 -6.60
N LEU A 179 5.36 9.66 -7.30
CA LEU A 179 5.32 8.35 -6.64
C LEU A 179 6.70 7.93 -6.14
N SER A 180 7.80 8.27 -6.82
CA SER A 180 9.13 8.05 -6.25
C SER A 180 9.32 8.91 -5.01
N SER A 181 8.85 10.15 -4.97
CA SER A 181 8.99 10.94 -3.73
C SER A 181 8.17 10.36 -2.56
N ILE A 182 7.06 9.65 -2.82
CA ILE A 182 6.24 9.03 -1.76
C ILE A 182 6.74 7.60 -1.42
N ILE A 183 7.22 6.83 -2.41
CA ILE A 183 7.66 5.44 -2.25
C ILE A 183 9.18 5.34 -1.95
N VAL A 184 10.00 6.24 -2.47
CA VAL A 184 11.48 6.26 -2.27
C VAL A 184 11.88 6.91 -0.95
N MET A 185 11.00 7.63 -0.26
CA MET A 185 11.31 8.19 1.07
C MET A 185 11.46 7.12 2.17
N HIS A 186 11.23 5.83 1.89
CA HIS A 186 11.49 4.76 2.86
C HIS A 186 12.30 3.57 2.31
N SER A 187 12.83 3.65 1.09
CA SER A 187 13.60 2.55 0.51
C SER A 187 14.48 3.06 -0.62
N GLU A 188 15.66 3.61 -0.28
CA GLU A 188 16.81 3.29 -1.13
C GLU A 188 16.91 1.75 -1.15
N TYR A 189 16.86 1.14 -2.34
CA TYR A 189 16.99 -0.30 -2.61
C TYR A 189 15.76 -1.22 -2.47
N ALA A 190 14.70 -1.07 -3.29
CA ALA A 190 13.80 -2.21 -3.57
C ALA A 190 12.91 -2.09 -4.81
N ILE A 191 13.42 -1.62 -5.96
CA ILE A 191 12.76 -1.88 -7.25
C ILE A 191 13.82 -2.36 -8.24
N HIS A 192 14.36 -3.55 -7.98
CA HIS A 192 14.92 -4.38 -9.02
C HIS A 192 13.91 -5.50 -9.31
N LEU A 193 13.17 -5.30 -10.39
CA LEU A 193 12.25 -6.26 -10.99
C LEU A 193 12.88 -7.65 -11.03
N ARG A 194 12.27 -8.62 -10.34
CA ARG A 194 12.42 -10.04 -10.65
C ARG A 194 11.73 -10.31 -11.98
N TYR A 195 12.47 -10.16 -13.06
CA TYR A 195 12.30 -10.92 -14.30
C TYR A 195 13.71 -11.18 -14.86
N CYS A 196 14.33 -12.27 -14.38
CA CYS A 196 15.36 -13.06 -15.05
C CYS A 196 15.77 -14.20 -14.10
N PHE A 197 15.03 -15.31 -14.17
CA PHE A 197 15.57 -16.64 -14.42
C PHE A 197 14.54 -17.41 -15.23
#